data_AF-A0A410Q588-F1
#
_entry.id   AF-A0A410Q588-F1
#
_cell.length_a   1.000
_cell.length_b   1.000
_cell.length_c   1.000
_cell.angle_alpha   90.00
_cell.angle_beta   90.00
_cell.angle_gamma   90.00
#
_symmetry.space_group_name_H-M   'P 1'
#
loop_
_entity.id
_entity.type
_entity.pdbx_description
1 polymer ?
#
loop_
_entity_poly.entity_id
_entity_poly.type
_entity_poly.pdbx_seq_one_letter_code
_entity_poly.pdbx_strand_id
1 'polypeptide(L)' 'MDYSQCVQNTIAYIEQHLSDNLSLNLLAGESGFSKYHFLRIFERETGSGLWEYIQNRRMTKAALRLQSTV' A
#
# COMPACT_ATOMS: atom_id res chain seq x y z
N MET A 1 -0.87 -2.52 20.63
CA MET A 1 -0.58 -1.91 19.32
C MET A 1 -1.70 -2.29 18.39
N ASP A 2 -2.41 -1.31 17.85
CA ASP A 2 -3.46 -1.56 16.87
C ASP A 2 -2.84 -1.77 15.48
N TYR A 3 -2.70 -3.04 15.11
CA TYR A 3 -2.23 -3.45 13.78
C TYR A 3 -3.08 -2.84 12.66
N SER A 4 -4.39 -2.72 12.90
CA SER A 4 -5.33 -2.13 11.95
C SER A 4 -5.02 -0.65 11.68
N GLN A 5 -4.67 0.13 12.72
CA GLN A 5 -4.31 1.54 12.55
C GLN A 5 -3.00 1.69 11.75
N CYS A 6 -2.03 0.82 12.01
CA CYS A 6 -0.79 0.80 11.24
C CYS A 6 -1.05 0.54 9.75
N VAL A 7 -1.86 -0.47 9.42
CA VAL A 7 -2.17 -0.82 8.04
C VAL A 7 -2.96 0.31 7.36
N GLN A 8 -3.93 0.91 8.04
CA GLN A 8 -4.67 2.06 7.50
C GLN A 8 -3.76 3.24 7.16
N ASN A 9 -2.81 3.57 8.04
CA ASN A 9 -1.84 4.64 7.78
C ASN A 9 -0.95 4.29 6.57
N THR A 10 -0.52 3.04 6.46
CA THR A 10 0.27 2.59 5.30
C THR A 10 -0.55 2.66 4.01
N ILE A 11 -1.81 2.23 4.02
CA ILE A 11 -2.70 2.34 2.86
C ILE A 11 -2.84 3.80 2.45
N ALA A 12 -3.10 4.70 3.39
CA ALA A 12 -3.20 6.13 3.11
C ALA A 12 -1.91 6.69 2.49
N TYR A 13 -0.74 6.28 3.00
CA TYR A 13 0.55 6.65 2.45
C TYR A 13 0.74 6.14 1.01
N ILE A 14 0.43 4.87 0.76
CA ILE A 14 0.51 4.25 -0.57
C ILE A 14 -0.38 5.03 -1.54
N GLU A 15 -1.62 5.34 -1.17
CA GLU A 15 -2.57 6.04 -2.02
C GLU A 15 -2.08 7.42 -2.47
N GLN A 16 -1.46 8.16 -1.55
CA GLN A 16 -0.87 9.47 -1.84
C GLN A 16 0.36 9.36 -2.75
N HIS A 17 1.17 8.31 -2.58
CA HIS A 17 2.45 8.10 -3.28
C HIS A 17 2.39 7.01 -4.35
N LEU A 18 1.19 6.69 -4.87
CA LEU A 18 0.96 5.61 -5.85
C LEU A 18 1.79 5.77 -7.12
N SER A 19 2.16 7.01 -7.46
CA SER A 19 2.95 7.36 -8.64
C SER A 19 4.46 7.37 -8.38
N ASP A 20 4.89 7.25 -7.13
CA ASP A 20 6.29 7.34 -6.72
C ASP A 20 6.91 5.95 -6.51
N ASN A 21 8.23 5.90 -6.38
CA ASN A 21 8.94 4.65 -6.06
C ASN A 21 8.78 4.30 -4.58
N LEU A 22 7.78 3.46 -4.28
CA LEU A 22 7.54 2.93 -2.94
C LEU A 22 8.56 1.83 -2.63
N SER A 23 9.21 1.91 -1.47
CA SER A 23 10.12 0.87 -0.98
C SER A 23 9.57 0.20 0.28
N LEU A 24 9.78 -1.11 0.40
CA LEU A 24 9.37 -1.87 1.58
C LEU A 24 10.04 -1.34 2.87
N ASN A 25 11.26 -0.79 2.78
CA ASN A 25 11.95 -0.16 3.90
C ASN A 25 11.17 1.04 4.43
N LEU A 26 10.69 1.89 3.52
CA LEU A 26 9.97 3.10 3.87
C LEU A 26 8.61 2.75 4.48
N LEU A 27 7.88 1.82 3.86
CA LEU A 27 6.56 1.39 4.33
C LEU A 27 6.64 0.64 5.68
N ALA A 28 7.67 -0.17 5.90
CA ALA A 28 7.87 -0.85 7.17
C ALA A 28 8.43 0.10 8.25
N GLY A 29 9.21 1.13 7.89
CA GLY A 29 9.79 2.11 8.82
C GLY A 29 8.73 2.88 9.61
N GLU A 30 7.60 3.20 8.98
CA GLU A 30 6.43 3.83 9.60
C GLU A 30 5.72 2.93 10.62
N SER A 31 5.89 1.61 10.50
CA SER A 31 5.11 0.62 11.24
C SER A 31 5.74 0.18 12.56
N GLY A 32 7.04 0.45 12.78
CA GLY A 32 7.81 -0.07 13.92
C GLY A 32 7.99 -1.59 13.91
N PHE A 33 7.54 -2.29 12.86
CA PHE A 33 7.65 -3.74 12.72
C PHE A 33 8.77 -4.15 11.78
N SER A 34 9.24 -5.39 11.93
CA SER A 34 10.08 -6.00 10.90
C SER A 34 9.31 -6.10 9.58
N LYS A 35 10.02 -6.00 8.45
CA LYS A 35 9.44 -6.09 7.10
C LYS A 35 8.54 -7.31 6.91
N TYR A 36 8.97 -8.46 7.42
CA TYR A 36 8.22 -9.71 7.30
C TYR A 36 6.94 -9.70 8.14
N HIS A 37 6.99 -9.13 9.34
CA HIS A 37 5.81 -9.01 10.19
C HIS A 37 4.81 -8.02 9.58
N PHE A 38 5.30 -6.88 9.09
CA PHE A 38 4.49 -5.89 8.39
C PHE A 38 3.77 -6.48 7.17
N LEU A 39 4.46 -7.24 6.32
CA LEU A 39 3.85 -7.89 5.15
C LEU A 39 2.72 -8.85 5.55
N ARG A 40 2.93 -9.69 6.59
CA ARG A 40 1.88 -10.62 7.06
C ARG A 40 0.67 -9.90 7.64
N ILE A 41 0.88 -8.82 8.37
CA ILE A 41 -0.22 -8.03 8.93
C ILE A 41 -0.99 -7.35 7.79
N PHE A 42 -0.27 -6.73 6.85
CA PHE A 42 -0.89 -6.08 5.70
C PHE A 42 -1.75 -7.05 4.89
N GLU A 43 -1.21 -8.23 4.58
CA GLU A 43 -1.94 -9.27 3.84
C GLU A 43 -3.15 -9.80 4.62
N ARG A 44 -3.02 -9.98 5.94
CA ARG A 44 -4.14 -10.38 6.80
C ARG A 44 -5.27 -9.34 6.82
N GLU A 45 -4.94 -8.05 6.87
CA GLU A 45 -5.92 -6.96 6.97
C GLU A 45 -6.54 -6.61 5.62
N THR A 46 -5.76 -6.63 4.53
CA THR A 46 -6.22 -6.25 3.19
C THR A 46 -6.69 -7.42 2.33
N GLY A 47 -6.35 -8.66 2.72
CA GLY A 47 -6.61 -9.86 1.94
C GLY A 47 -5.71 -10.01 0.70
N SER A 48 -4.69 -9.17 0.54
CA SER A 48 -3.79 -9.20 -0.62
C SER A 48 -2.36 -8.82 -0.23
N GLY A 49 -1.38 -9.31 -0.99
CA GLY A 49 0.00 -8.91 -0.76
C GLY A 49 0.22 -7.42 -0.99
N LEU A 50 1.13 -6.80 -0.24
CA LEU A 50 1.45 -5.36 -0.35
C LEU A 50 1.73 -4.92 -1.79
N TRP A 51 2.58 -5.66 -2.50
CA TRP A 51 2.97 -5.32 -3.86
C TRP A 51 1.84 -5.53 -4.87
N GLU A 52 1.04 -6.58 -4.67
CA GLU A 52 -0.14 -6.85 -5.48
C GLU A 52 -1.18 -5.73 -5.30
N TYR A 53 -1.40 -5.27 -4.07
CA TYR A 53 -2.24 -4.11 -3.77
C TYR A 53 -1.77 -2.87 -4.54
N ILE A 54 -0.48 -2.51 -4.42
CA ILE A 54 0.10 -1.35 -5.10
C ILE A 54 -0.07 -1.46 -6.63
N GLN A 55 0.23 -2.63 -7.20
CA GLN A 55 0.16 -2.84 -8.64
C GLN A 55 -1.28 -2.71 -9.17
N ASN A 56 -2.24 -3.32 -8.48
CA ASN A 56 -3.66 -3.20 -8.83
C ASN A 56 -4.12 -1.75 -8.76
N ARG A 57 -3.79 -1.04 -7.67
CA ARG A 57 -4.15 0.38 -7.53
C ARG A 57 -3.53 1.27 -8.61
N ARG A 58 -2.28 1.03 -9.01
CA ARG A 58 -1.64 1.74 -10.13
C ARG A 58 -2.36 1.50 -11.44
N MET A 59 -2.74 0.25 -11.72
CA MET A 59 -3.46 -0.12 -12.94
C MET A 59 -4.84 0.53 -12.99
N THR A 60 -5.60 0.48 -11.89
CA THR A 60 -6.88 1.18 -11.76
C THR A 60 -6.72 2.69 -11.96
N LYS A 61 -5.71 3.32 -11.35
CA LYS A 61 -5.46 4.77 -11.50
C LYS A 61 -5.11 5.13 -12.94
N ALA A 62 -4.31 4.32 -13.63
CA ALA A 62 -4.00 4.52 -15.04
C ALA A 62 -5.24 4.38 -15.93
N ALA A 63 -6.07 3.36 -15.70
CA ALA A 63 -7.33 3.17 -16.43
C ALA A 63 -8.29 4.35 -16.24
N LEU A 64 -8.43 4.85 -15.00
CA LEU A 64 -9.27 6.02 -14.70
C LEU A 64 -8.77 7.30 -15.40
N ARG A 65 -7.44 7.50 -15.50
CA ARG A 65 -6.87 8.64 -16.24
C ARG A 65 -7.20 8.58 -17.73
N LEU A 66 -7.18 7.39 -18.32
CA LEU A 66 -7.56 7.22 -19.72
C LEU A 66 -9.05 7.50 -19.95
N GLN A 67 -9.93 7.08 -19.04
CA GLN A 67 -11.38 7.34 -19.14
C GLN A 67 -11.77 8.80 -18.94
N SER A 68 -11.00 9.55 -18.14
CA SER A 68 -11.26 10.97 -17.85
C SER A 68 -10.65 11.94 -18.87
N THR A 69 -9.88 11.42 -19.84
CA THR A 69 -9.38 12.21 -20.97
C THR A 69 -10.40 12.16 -22.09
N VAL A 70 -11.44 12.99 -22.01
CA VAL A 70 -12.41 13.26 -23.08
C VAL A 70 -12.44 14.75 -23.36
#